data_AF-A0A558ADF1-F1
#
_entry.id   AF-A0A558ADF1-F1
#
_cell.length_a   1.000
_cell.length_b   1.000
_cell.length_c   1.000
_cell.angle_alpha   90.00
_cell.angle_beta   90.00
_cell.angle_gamma   90.00
#
_symmetry.space_group_name_H-M   'P 1'
#
loop_
_entity.id
_entity.type
_entity.pdbx_description
1 polymer ?
#
loop_
_entity_poly.entity_id
_entity_poly.type
_entity_poly.pdbx_seq_one_letter_code
_entity_poly.pdbx_strand_id
1 'polypeptide(L)'
;MVAGRPSRPDFDPDRAREEIRTIARELRCSAVRVQGQDPARLRLAAEFALDEGMTVYFSPLKHDVTTSEALTTTPRGPSWPRSSAAGVRSCS
;
A
#
# COMPACT_ATOMS: atom_id res chain seq x y z
N MET A 1 -4.82 24.69 -5.93
CA MET A 1 -4.75 23.22 -5.87
C MET A 1 -4.36 22.88 -4.43
N VAL A 2 -5.22 22.20 -3.67
CA VAL A 2 -4.96 21.87 -2.26
C VAL A 2 -4.02 20.68 -2.23
N ALA A 3 -2.86 20.84 -1.59
CA ALA A 3 -1.94 19.73 -1.34
C ALA A 3 -2.66 18.61 -0.56
N GLY A 4 -2.40 17.37 -0.92
CA GLY A 4 -3.01 16.18 -0.35
C GLY A 4 -2.79 16.11 1.15
N ARG A 5 -3.91 16.15 1.90
CA ARG A 5 -3.88 15.86 3.33
C ARG A 5 -3.88 14.35 3.53
N PRO A 6 -3.04 13.81 4.44
CA PRO A 6 -3.12 12.41 4.80
C PRO A 6 -4.52 12.10 5.33
N SER A 7 -5.10 10.99 4.91
CA SER A 7 -6.42 10.54 5.42
C SER A 7 -6.42 10.28 6.93
N ARG A 8 -5.22 10.05 7.50
CA ARG A 8 -4.95 9.95 8.93
C ARG A 8 -3.87 10.97 9.30
N PRO A 9 -4.25 12.23 9.59
CA PRO A 9 -3.30 13.25 10.02
C PRO A 9 -2.63 12.85 11.34
N ASP A 10 -3.44 12.43 12.31
CA ASP A 10 -2.99 11.87 13.58
C ASP A 10 -2.93 10.35 13.43
N PHE A 11 -1.72 9.81 13.44
CA PHE A 11 -1.48 8.37 13.35
C PHE A 11 -1.16 7.82 14.73
N ASP A 12 -2.02 6.91 15.19
CA ASP A 12 -1.85 6.16 16.42
C ASP A 12 -1.59 4.68 16.06
N PRO A 13 -0.39 4.15 16.37
CA PRO A 13 -0.05 2.73 16.24
C PRO A 13 -1.08 1.77 16.82
N ASP A 14 -1.58 2.05 18.02
CA ASP A 14 -2.45 1.11 18.74
C ASP A 14 -3.82 1.05 18.06
N ARG A 15 -4.33 2.22 17.66
CA ARG A 15 -5.55 2.31 16.85
C ARG A 15 -5.40 1.58 15.51
N ALA A 16 -4.27 1.72 14.84
CA ALA A 16 -4.02 1.02 13.58
C ALA A 16 -3.99 -0.51 13.77
N ARG A 17 -3.42 -1.00 14.87
CA ARG A 17 -3.42 -2.43 15.23
C ARG A 17 -4.84 -2.95 15.45
N GLU A 18 -5.66 -2.22 16.19
CA GLU A 18 -7.07 -2.58 16.40
C GLU A 18 -7.85 -2.62 15.08
N GLU A 19 -7.67 -1.63 14.22
CA GLU A 19 -8.35 -1.58 12.92
C GLU A 19 -7.96 -2.77 12.04
N ILE A 20 -6.68 -3.15 12.01
CA ILE A 20 -6.21 -4.35 11.32
C ILE A 20 -6.85 -5.61 11.92
N ARG A 21 -6.95 -5.72 13.25
CA ARG A 21 -7.60 -6.86 13.89
C ARG A 21 -9.08 -6.95 13.52
N THR A 22 -9.81 -5.85 13.49
CA THR A 22 -11.21 -5.81 13.03
C THR A 22 -11.31 -6.26 11.57
N ILE A 23 -10.44 -5.77 10.69
CA ILE A 23 -10.37 -6.20 9.28
C ILE A 23 -10.13 -7.71 9.17
N ALA A 24 -9.18 -8.25 9.94
CA ALA A 24 -8.82 -9.66 9.91
C ALA A 24 -9.93 -10.57 10.48
N ARG A 25 -10.50 -10.19 11.63
CA ARG A 25 -11.34 -11.11 12.43
C ARG A 25 -12.83 -10.87 12.26
N GLU A 26 -13.25 -9.61 12.24
CA GLU A 26 -14.66 -9.25 12.14
C GLU A 26 -15.10 -9.23 10.68
N LEU A 27 -14.30 -8.60 9.80
CA LEU A 27 -14.55 -8.60 8.36
C LEU A 27 -14.04 -9.87 7.65
N ARG A 28 -13.27 -10.71 8.37
CA ARG A 28 -12.75 -12.00 7.88
C ARG A 28 -11.90 -11.87 6.61
N CYS A 29 -11.19 -10.76 6.46
CA CYS A 29 -10.28 -10.57 5.35
C CYS A 29 -9.01 -11.43 5.55
N SER A 30 -8.52 -12.03 4.46
CA SER A 30 -7.26 -12.78 4.44
C SER A 30 -6.09 -12.01 3.84
N ALA A 31 -6.36 -10.85 3.23
CA ALA A 31 -5.35 -10.01 2.60
C ALA A 31 -5.68 -8.52 2.72
N VAL A 32 -4.64 -7.69 2.78
CA VAL A 32 -4.74 -6.22 2.78
C VAL A 32 -3.70 -5.60 1.86
N ARG A 33 -4.06 -4.45 1.28
CA ARG A 33 -3.12 -3.56 0.61
C ARG A 33 -2.89 -2.34 1.47
N VAL A 34 -1.64 -2.09 1.85
CA VAL A 34 -1.25 -0.92 2.63
C VAL A 34 -0.65 0.11 1.68
N GLN A 35 -1.20 1.32 1.69
CA GLN A 35 -0.83 2.40 0.77
C GLN A 35 -0.69 3.73 1.52
N GLY A 36 0.27 4.56 1.13
CA GLY A 36 0.52 5.85 1.79
C GLY A 36 1.87 6.50 1.46
N GLN A 37 2.08 7.69 2.03
CA GLN A 37 3.28 8.50 1.84
C GLN A 37 4.40 8.20 2.82
N ASP A 38 4.07 7.85 4.06
CA ASP A 38 5.03 7.60 5.14
C ASP A 38 5.38 6.10 5.20
N PRO A 39 6.58 5.70 4.75
CA PRO A 39 6.97 4.28 4.70
C PRO A 39 7.02 3.64 6.09
N ALA A 40 7.28 4.41 7.15
CA ALA A 40 7.33 3.87 8.51
C ALA A 40 5.93 3.49 9.00
N ARG A 41 4.92 4.36 8.77
CA ARG A 41 3.51 4.06 9.10
C ARG A 41 2.99 2.87 8.30
N LEU A 42 3.31 2.84 7.01
CA LEU A 42 2.99 1.72 6.11
C LEU A 42 3.57 0.41 6.60
N ARG A 43 4.86 0.41 6.97
CA ARG A 43 5.55 -0.77 7.47
C ARG A 43 4.91 -1.28 8.75
N LEU A 44 4.60 -0.38 9.68
CA LEU A 44 3.97 -0.74 10.94
C LEU A 44 2.61 -1.41 10.73
N ALA A 45 1.75 -0.84 9.88
CA ALA A 45 0.46 -1.44 9.54
C ALA A 45 0.60 -2.79 8.81
N ALA A 46 1.63 -2.93 7.95
CA ALA A 46 1.95 -4.20 7.31
C ALA A 46 2.39 -5.26 8.34
N GLU A 47 3.23 -4.91 9.30
CA GLU A 47 3.65 -5.81 10.38
C GLU A 47 2.45 -6.28 11.22
N PHE A 48 1.53 -5.37 11.59
CA PHE A 48 0.30 -5.76 12.29
C PHE A 48 -0.58 -6.72 11.49
N ALA A 49 -0.67 -6.54 10.17
CA ALA A 49 -1.44 -7.44 9.32
C ALA A 49 -0.80 -8.82 9.19
N LEU A 50 0.54 -8.87 9.13
CA LEU A 50 1.29 -10.12 9.14
C LEU A 50 1.14 -10.85 10.47
N ASP A 51 1.14 -10.14 11.61
CA ASP A 51 0.89 -10.71 12.95
C ASP A 51 -0.49 -11.39 13.03
N GLU A 52 -1.50 -10.86 12.34
CA GLU A 52 -2.85 -11.45 12.25
C GLU A 52 -2.95 -12.55 11.16
N GLY A 53 -1.86 -12.87 10.47
CA GLY A 53 -1.77 -13.95 9.47
C GLY A 53 -2.27 -13.56 8.07
N MET A 54 -2.38 -12.27 7.76
CA MET A 54 -2.88 -11.79 6.47
C MET A 54 -1.78 -11.69 5.41
N THR A 55 -2.15 -11.84 4.14
CA THR A 55 -1.28 -11.48 3.01
C THR A 55 -1.22 -9.96 2.85
N VAL A 56 -0.02 -9.39 2.74
CA VAL A 56 0.18 -7.94 2.63
C VAL A 56 0.71 -7.53 1.26
N TYR A 57 -0.04 -6.64 0.60
CA TYR A 57 0.40 -5.93 -0.60
C TYR A 57 0.93 -4.55 -0.22
N PHE A 58 2.26 -4.40 -0.22
CA PHE A 58 2.92 -3.15 0.15
C PHE A 58 2.96 -2.18 -1.05
N SER A 59 2.40 -0.98 -0.90
CA SER A 59 2.27 0.00 -1.99
C SER A 59 2.64 1.42 -1.53
N PRO A 60 3.93 1.72 -1.31
CA PRO A 60 4.37 3.06 -0.97
C PRO A 60 4.17 3.99 -2.18
N LEU A 61 3.71 5.21 -1.93
CA LEU A 61 3.36 6.15 -2.99
C LEU A 61 3.60 7.59 -2.53
N LYS A 62 4.05 8.45 -3.45
CA LYS A 62 4.16 9.89 -3.20
C LYS A 62 3.11 10.61 -4.02
N HIS A 63 2.25 11.38 -3.35
CA HIS A 63 1.31 12.32 -3.95
C HIS A 63 1.88 13.74 -3.93
N ASP A 64 1.31 14.63 -4.73
CA ASP A 64 1.65 16.06 -4.80
C ASP A 64 3.13 16.35 -5.15
N VAL A 65 3.80 15.38 -5.78
CA VAL A 65 5.15 15.54 -6.32
C VAL A 65 5.08 16.10 -7.73
N THR A 66 6.09 16.90 -8.11
CA THR A 66 6.23 17.36 -9.49
C THR A 66 6.53 16.19 -10.42
N THR A 67 6.26 16.34 -11.73
CA THR A 67 6.62 15.32 -12.72
C THR A 67 8.10 14.97 -12.68
N SER A 68 8.98 15.96 -12.54
CA SER A 68 10.43 15.74 -12.45
C SER A 68 10.81 14.90 -11.23
N GLU A 69 10.20 15.18 -10.08
CA GLU A 69 10.45 14.46 -8.83
C GLU A 69 9.88 13.02 -8.87
N ALA A 70 8.70 12.85 -9.47
CA ALA A 70 8.09 11.54 -9.69
C ALA A 70 8.98 10.65 -10.58
N LEU A 71 9.53 11.21 -11.66
CA LEU A 71 10.44 10.50 -12.58
C LEU A 71 11.80 10.17 -11.94
N THR A 72 12.24 10.96 -10.96
CA THR A 72 13.49 10.71 -10.22
C THR A 72 13.32 9.60 -9.18
N THR A 73 12.17 9.58 -8.49
CA THR A 73 11.91 8.61 -7.41
C THR A 73 11.44 7.26 -7.95
N THR A 74 10.72 7.24 -9.07
CA THR A 74 10.21 5.99 -9.65
C THR A 74 11.36 5.26 -10.33
N PRO A 75 11.74 4.04 -9.90
CA PRO A 75 12.70 3.25 -10.63
C PRO A 75 12.17 3.05 -12.04
N ARG A 76 13.01 3.27 -13.06
CA ARG A 76 12.61 2.94 -14.43
C ARG A 76 12.23 1.47 -14.45
N GLY A 77 10.97 1.20 -14.77
CA GLY A 77 10.50 -0.15 -14.96
C GLY A 77 11.36 -0.84 -16.03
N PRO A 78 11.45 -2.18 -15.99
CA PRO A 78 12.07 -2.92 -17.08
C PRO A 78 11.36 -2.52 -18.39
N SER A 79 12.10 -2.51 -19.50
CA SER A 79 11.48 -2.38 -20.82
C SER A 79 10.54 -3.58 -20.99
N TRP A 80 9.25 -3.37 -20.72
CA TRP A 80 8.25 -4.40 -20.90
C TRP A 80 8.31 -4.80 -22.38
N PRO A 81 8.58 -6.07 -22.72
CA PRO A 81 8.46 -6.50 -24.10
C PRO A 81 7.02 -6.19 -24.53
N ARG A 82 6.81 -5.58 -25.70
CA ARG A 82 5.46 -5.37 -26.23
C ARG A 82 4.86 -6.74 -26.53
N SER A 83 4.28 -7.39 -25.52
CA SER A 83 3.57 -8.65 -25.69
C SER A 83 2.17 -8.34 -26.21
N SER A 84 1.85 -8.87 -27.38
CA SER A 84 0.48 -9.01 -27.87
C SER A 84 -0.38 -9.67 -26.79
N ALA A 85 -1.56 -9.12 -26.57
CA ALA A 85 -2.52 -9.51 -25.54
C ALA A 85 -2.71 -11.03 -25.41
N ALA A 86 -2.04 -11.65 -24.43
CA ALA A 86 -2.34 -13.00 -23.99
C ALA A 86 -1.82 -13.23 -22.57
N GLY A 87 -2.74 -13.43 -21.63
CA GLY A 87 -2.47 -14.17 -20.40
C GLY A 87 -2.23 -13.36 -19.12
N VAL A 88 -3.23 -12.62 -18.64
CA VAL A 88 -3.39 -12.43 -17.19
C VAL A 88 -3.87 -13.78 -16.66
N ARG A 89 -2.97 -14.53 -16.00
CA ARG A 89 -3.36 -15.77 -15.30
C ARG A 89 -4.13 -15.35 -14.04
N SER A 90 -5.42 -15.64 -14.00
CA SER A 90 -6.22 -15.59 -12.78
C SER A 90 -5.67 -16.64 -11.81
N CYS A 91 -5.34 -16.23 -10.58
CA CYS A 91 -5.08 -17.17 -9.50
C CYS A 91 -6.40 -17.87 -9.14
N SER A 92 -6.34 -19.20 -9.14
CA SER A 92 -7.37 -20.12 -8.67
C SER A 92 -7.58 -20.01 -7.16
#